data_AF-A3W6D2-F1
#
_entry.id   AF-A3W6D2-F1
#
_cell.length_a   1.000
_cell.length_b   1.000
_cell.length_c   1.000
_cell.angle_alpha   90.00
_cell.angle_beta   90.00
_cell.angle_gamma   90.00
#
_symmetry.space_group_name_H-M   'P 1'
#
loop_
_entity.id
_entity.type
_entity.pdbx_description
1 polymer ?
#
loop_
_entity_poly.entity_id
_entity_poly.type
_entity_poly.pdbx_seq_one_letter_code
_entity_poly.pdbx_strand_id
1 'polypeptide(L)'
;MQDLPDDTLLGEVVTATENGEEERLLDLMREVQARGLLMFPKPQTCTFSYPDTDFFGNEIFRGAVRWGFGTDLRELAMSQGFCGCIYDLGSLDAFTTERVDKPAHALTAADFNTMRRYRNAEWNTIDQRYATFRKESCGS
;
A
#
# COMPACT_ATOMS: atom_id res chain seq x y z
N MET A 1 8.59 21.61 8.73
CA MET A 1 8.31 20.15 8.62
C MET A 1 7.68 19.78 7.28
N GLN A 2 6.84 20.63 6.67
CA GLN A 2 6.17 20.35 5.39
C GLN A 2 7.09 20.07 4.18
N ASP A 3 8.39 20.41 4.26
CA ASP A 3 9.36 20.21 3.16
C ASP A 3 10.31 19.01 3.32
N LEU A 4 10.21 18.26 4.42
CA LEU A 4 11.03 17.05 4.60
C LEU A 4 10.63 15.99 3.57
N PRO A 5 11.55 15.32 2.85
CA PRO A 5 11.23 14.14 2.05
C PRO A 5 10.64 13.00 2.91
N ASP A 6 9.74 12.19 2.35
CA ASP A 6 9.00 11.16 3.12
C ASP A 6 9.91 10.10 3.75
N ASP A 7 10.99 9.71 3.08
CA ASP A 7 12.01 8.79 3.61
C ASP A 7 12.76 9.40 4.80
N THR A 8 13.04 10.70 4.74
CA THR A 8 13.68 11.42 5.82
C THR A 8 12.73 11.58 6.99
N LEU A 9 11.47 11.94 6.74
CA LEU A 9 10.42 12.03 7.77
C LEU A 9 10.25 10.71 8.54
N LEU A 10 10.26 9.57 7.83
CA LEU A 10 10.17 8.25 8.46
C LEU A 10 11.43 7.89 9.26
N GLY A 11 12.62 8.25 8.76
CA GLY A 11 13.87 8.10 9.51
C GLY A 11 13.86 8.90 10.82
N GLU A 12 13.34 10.13 10.77
CA GLU A 12 13.20 11.01 11.93
C GLU A 12 12.23 10.46 12.98
N VAL A 13 11.15 9.78 12.56
CA VAL A 13 10.24 9.07 13.49
C VAL A 13 10.99 7.97 14.26
N VAL A 14 11.84 7.20 13.57
CA VAL A 14 12.64 6.15 14.21
C VAL A 14 13.59 6.76 15.22
N THR A 15 14.34 7.80 14.83
CA THR A 15 15.28 8.49 15.72
C THR A 15 14.58 9.11 16.94
N ALA A 16 13.44 9.78 16.76
CA ALA A 16 12.69 10.36 17.87
C ALA A 16 12.14 9.29 18.83
N THR A 17 11.76 8.12 18.30
CA THR A 17 11.32 6.97 19.10
C THR A 17 12.46 6.40 19.94
N GLU A 18 13.63 6.19 19.33
CA GLU A 18 14.82 5.64 20.00
C GLU A 18 15.36 6.58 21.09
N ASN A 19 15.28 7.89 20.87
CA ASN A 19 15.75 8.91 21.80
C ASN A 19 14.73 9.28 22.89
N GLY A 20 13.49 8.77 22.82
CA GLY A 20 12.43 9.12 23.77
C GLY A 20 11.94 10.57 23.66
N GLU A 21 11.99 11.14 22.46
CA GLU A 21 11.62 12.55 22.21
C GLU A 21 10.11 12.68 21.97
N GLU A 22 9.32 12.61 23.04
CA GLU A 22 7.85 12.48 22.98
C GLU A 22 7.12 13.57 22.17
N GLU A 23 7.40 14.85 22.42
CA GLU A 23 6.74 15.96 21.70
C GLU A 23 7.08 15.94 20.20
N ARG A 24 8.36 15.72 19.87
CA ARG A 24 8.83 15.63 18.48
C ARG A 24 8.24 14.41 17.77
N LEU A 25 8.15 13.27 18.46
CA LEU A 25 7.52 12.07 17.93
C LEU A 25 6.05 12.33 17.58
N LEU A 26 5.29 13.00 18.45
CA LEU A 26 3.90 13.34 18.19
C LEU A 26 3.72 14.24 16.97
N ASP A 27 4.59 15.24 16.80
CA ASP A 27 4.54 16.13 15.65
C ASP A 27 4.93 15.42 14.34
N LEU A 28 5.95 14.55 14.39
CA LEU A 28 6.34 13.71 13.25
C LEU A 28 5.21 12.75 12.86
N MET A 29 4.56 12.11 13.84
CA MET A 29 3.43 11.20 13.60
C MET A 29 2.21 11.91 12.99
N ARG A 30 1.95 13.16 13.37
CA ARG A 30 0.89 13.99 12.74
C ARG A 30 1.22 14.31 11.29
N GLU A 31 2.48 14.60 10.97
CA GLU A 31 2.92 14.83 9.59
C GLU A 31 2.86 13.54 8.75
N VAL A 32 3.28 12.40 9.31
CA VAL A 32 3.14 11.07 8.69
C VAL A 32 1.67 10.75 8.41
N GLN A 33 0.76 11.10 9.33
CA GLN A 33 -0.68 10.98 9.12
C GLN A 33 -1.18 11.91 8.00
N ALA A 34 -0.80 13.19 8.04
CA ALA A 34 -1.23 14.20 7.07
C ALA A 34 -0.79 13.85 5.64
N ARG A 35 0.36 13.17 5.51
CA ARG A 35 0.90 12.67 4.23
C ARG A 35 0.40 11.29 3.83
N GLY A 36 -0.46 10.66 4.63
CA GLY A 36 -1.01 9.34 4.34
C GLY A 36 0.03 8.21 4.39
N LEU A 37 1.12 8.39 5.13
CA LEU A 37 2.19 7.41 5.29
C LEU A 37 1.86 6.32 6.32
N LEU A 38 0.80 6.51 7.12
CA LEU A 38 0.32 5.51 8.07
C LEU A 38 -0.43 4.37 7.37
N MET A 39 0.08 3.15 7.52
CA MET A 39 -0.50 1.93 6.93
C MET A 39 -1.58 1.29 7.82
N PHE A 40 -2.39 2.08 8.53
CA PHE A 40 -3.46 1.50 9.34
C PHE A 40 -4.49 0.83 8.44
N PRO A 41 -4.79 -0.46 8.65
CA PRO A 41 -5.91 -1.09 7.96
C PRO A 41 -7.19 -0.42 8.46
N LYS A 42 -7.87 0.32 7.58
CA LYS A 42 -9.34 0.43 7.70
C LYS A 42 -9.88 -1.00 7.78
N PRO A 43 -10.99 -1.27 8.50
CA PRO A 43 -11.60 -2.59 8.52
C PRO A 43 -11.92 -2.99 7.08
N GLN A 44 -11.02 -3.79 6.48
CA GLN A 44 -11.28 -4.44 5.22
C GLN A 44 -12.06 -5.68 5.61
N THR A 45 -13.31 -5.76 5.19
CA THR A 45 -14.10 -7.00 5.28
C THR A 45 -13.53 -8.12 4.42
N CYS A 46 -12.48 -7.84 3.64
CA CYS A 46 -11.73 -8.83 2.89
C CYS A 46 -10.29 -8.98 3.39
N THR A 47 -9.92 -10.21 3.69
CA THR A 47 -8.57 -10.66 4.02
C THR A 47 -7.85 -11.19 2.79
N PHE A 48 -6.58 -10.80 2.63
CA PHE A 48 -5.67 -11.32 1.62
C PHE A 48 -4.35 -11.69 2.30
N SER A 49 -3.83 -12.88 2.00
CA SER A 49 -2.56 -13.36 2.54
C SER A 49 -1.45 -13.25 1.50
N TYR A 50 -0.24 -12.99 1.98
CA TYR A 50 0.97 -13.01 1.17
C TYR A 50 1.73 -14.32 1.40
N PRO A 51 2.54 -14.78 0.44
CA PRO A 51 3.49 -15.87 0.66
C PRO A 51 4.42 -15.55 1.84
N ASP A 52 4.70 -16.56 2.67
CA ASP A 52 5.66 -16.45 3.76
C ASP A 52 7.09 -16.54 3.21
N THR A 53 7.68 -15.38 2.94
CA THR A 53 9.00 -15.21 2.30
C THR A 53 9.70 -13.98 2.87
N ASP A 54 11.03 -13.90 2.78
CA ASP A 54 11.78 -12.73 3.25
C ASP A 54 11.30 -11.42 2.61
N PHE A 55 10.93 -11.46 1.32
CA PHE A 55 10.40 -10.30 0.61
C PHE A 55 9.11 -9.79 1.24
N PHE A 56 8.14 -10.68 1.49
CA PHE A 56 6.86 -10.29 2.10
C PHE A 56 6.93 -10.16 3.62
N GLY A 57 7.95 -10.71 4.27
CA GLY A 57 8.27 -10.46 5.68
C GLY A 57 8.57 -8.98 5.94
N ASN A 58 9.15 -8.29 4.96
CA ASN A 58 9.36 -6.85 5.00
C ASN A 58 8.05 -6.07 4.73
N GLU A 59 7.59 -5.29 5.70
CA GLU A 59 6.31 -4.56 5.62
C GLU A 59 6.28 -3.49 4.52
N ILE A 60 7.42 -2.84 4.25
CA ILE A 60 7.53 -1.81 3.21
C ILE A 60 7.37 -2.46 1.83
N PHE A 61 7.99 -3.62 1.62
CA PHE A 61 7.94 -4.35 0.35
C PHE A 61 6.54 -4.90 0.10
N ARG A 62 5.96 -5.52 1.14
CA ARG A 62 4.57 -5.96 1.15
C ARG A 62 3.62 -4.79 0.84
N GLY A 63 3.86 -3.62 1.42
CA GLY A 63 3.06 -2.42 1.19
C GLY A 63 3.09 -1.94 -0.25
N ALA A 64 4.27 -1.92 -0.89
CA ALA A 64 4.41 -1.55 -2.30
C ALA A 64 3.61 -2.48 -3.22
N VAL A 65 3.72 -3.80 -3.00
CA VAL A 65 2.95 -4.79 -3.77
C VAL A 65 1.45 -4.63 -3.51
N ARG A 66 1.04 -4.46 -2.24
CA ARG A 66 -0.37 -4.25 -1.86
C ARG A 66 -0.98 -3.06 -2.60
N TRP A 67 -0.25 -1.95 -2.66
CA TRP A 67 -0.73 -0.75 -3.33
C TRP A 67 -0.82 -0.94 -4.84
N GLY A 68 0.25 -1.42 -5.48
CA GLY A 68 0.24 -1.69 -6.92
C GLY A 68 -0.83 -2.69 -7.34
N PHE A 69 -0.89 -3.84 -6.69
CA PHE A 69 -1.88 -4.88 -6.97
C PHE A 69 -3.30 -4.41 -6.66
N GLY A 70 -3.49 -3.80 -5.49
CA GLY A 70 -4.78 -3.26 -5.10
C GLY A 70 -5.26 -2.14 -6.01
N THR A 71 -4.37 -1.37 -6.66
CA THR A 71 -4.76 -0.33 -7.61
C THR A 71 -5.42 -0.94 -8.84
N ASP A 72 -4.82 -1.97 -9.44
CA ASP A 72 -5.39 -2.64 -10.61
C ASP A 72 -6.74 -3.29 -10.28
N LEU A 73 -6.82 -3.96 -9.12
CA LEU A 73 -8.04 -4.61 -8.68
C LEU A 73 -9.17 -3.61 -8.37
N ARG A 74 -8.86 -2.43 -7.81
CA ARG A 74 -9.86 -1.37 -7.58
C ARG A 74 -10.40 -0.82 -8.88
N GLU A 75 -9.54 -0.57 -9.87
CA GLU A 75 -10.00 -0.14 -11.19
C GLU A 75 -10.84 -1.20 -11.88
N LEU A 76 -10.42 -2.46 -11.79
CA LEU A 76 -11.18 -3.58 -12.31
C LEU A 76 -12.55 -3.67 -11.63
N ALA A 77 -12.59 -3.55 -10.31
CA ALA A 77 -13.84 -3.55 -9.54
C ALA A 77 -14.78 -2.42 -9.97
N MET A 78 -14.27 -1.18 -10.08
CA MET A 78 -15.06 -0.05 -10.57
C MET A 78 -15.58 -0.29 -11.99
N SER A 79 -14.74 -0.81 -12.90
CA SER A 79 -15.12 -1.07 -14.29
C SER A 79 -16.21 -2.14 -14.43
N GLN A 80 -16.25 -3.10 -13.50
CA GLN A 80 -17.22 -4.20 -13.49
C GLN A 80 -18.44 -3.91 -12.58
N GLY A 81 -18.46 -2.79 -11.86
CA GLY A 81 -19.47 -2.54 -10.84
C GLY A 81 -19.41 -3.56 -9.68
N PHE A 82 -18.23 -4.11 -9.39
CA PHE A 82 -18.05 -5.20 -8.45
C PHE A 82 -17.94 -4.70 -7.00
N CYS A 83 -18.83 -5.19 -6.14
CA CYS A 83 -18.90 -4.82 -4.72
C CYS A 83 -18.34 -5.88 -3.76
N GLY A 84 -17.82 -7.00 -4.27
CA GLY A 84 -17.20 -8.04 -3.46
C GLY A 84 -15.79 -7.68 -2.99
N CYS A 85 -15.00 -8.69 -2.66
CA CYS A 85 -13.59 -8.48 -2.32
C CYS A 85 -12.75 -8.26 -3.58
N ILE A 86 -12.05 -7.12 -3.67
CA ILE A 86 -11.21 -6.82 -4.84
C ILE A 86 -10.15 -7.88 -5.13
N TYR A 87 -9.64 -8.58 -4.10
CA TYR A 87 -8.64 -9.63 -4.28
C TYR A 87 -9.21 -10.90 -4.94
N ASP A 88 -10.53 -11.07 -5.01
CA ASP A 88 -11.16 -12.15 -5.79
C ASP A 88 -11.07 -11.89 -7.30
N LEU A 89 -10.77 -10.66 -7.72
CA LEU A 89 -10.74 -10.26 -9.13
C LEU A 89 -9.40 -10.53 -9.83
N GLY A 90 -8.37 -10.97 -9.10
CA GLY A 90 -7.06 -11.19 -9.72
C GLY A 90 -6.12 -12.06 -8.89
N SER A 91 -5.05 -12.48 -9.56
CA SER A 91 -4.01 -13.31 -8.96
C SER A 91 -2.76 -12.48 -8.69
N LEU A 92 -2.24 -12.59 -7.47
CA LEU A 92 -0.97 -11.96 -7.12
C LEU A 92 0.19 -12.50 -7.97
N ASP A 93 0.22 -13.81 -8.25
CA ASP A 93 1.24 -14.40 -9.12
C ASP A 93 1.16 -13.86 -10.55
N ALA A 94 -0.06 -13.64 -11.07
CA ALA A 94 -0.23 -13.03 -12.38
C ALA A 94 0.28 -11.57 -12.39
N PHE A 95 -0.07 -10.81 -11.34
CA PHE A 95 0.39 -9.44 -11.16
C PHE A 95 1.92 -9.35 -11.13
N THR A 96 2.58 -10.21 -10.34
CA THR A 96 4.05 -10.17 -10.23
C THR A 96 4.74 -10.70 -11.49
N THR A 97 4.19 -11.74 -12.12
CA THR A 97 4.76 -12.31 -13.35
C THR A 97 4.76 -11.30 -14.47
N GLU A 98 3.68 -10.55 -14.64
CA GLU A 98 3.61 -9.49 -15.66
C GLU A 98 4.66 -8.37 -15.45
N ARG A 99 5.01 -8.06 -14.19
CA ARG A 99 5.85 -6.90 -13.84
C ARG A 99 7.33 -7.22 -13.73
N VAL A 100 7.67 -8.42 -13.27
CA VAL A 100 9.06 -8.82 -13.00
C VAL A 100 9.40 -10.23 -13.47
N ASP A 101 8.52 -10.86 -14.27
CA ASP A 101 8.70 -12.21 -14.82
C ASP A 101 8.95 -13.29 -13.73
N LYS A 102 8.31 -13.09 -12.57
CA LYS A 102 8.42 -13.99 -11.41
C LYS A 102 7.07 -14.15 -10.70
N PRO A 103 6.76 -15.35 -10.20
CA PRO A 103 5.67 -15.51 -9.26
C PRO A 103 5.99 -14.82 -7.92
N ALA A 104 4.97 -14.60 -7.09
CA ALA A 104 5.08 -13.79 -5.89
C ALA A 104 6.05 -14.41 -4.86
N HIS A 105 6.02 -15.73 -4.70
CA HIS A 105 6.92 -16.43 -3.78
C HIS A 105 8.40 -16.35 -4.18
N ALA A 106 8.71 -15.94 -5.41
CA ALA A 106 10.07 -15.82 -5.93
C ALA A 106 10.58 -14.36 -5.95
N LEU A 107 9.83 -13.41 -5.39
CA LEU A 107 10.27 -12.03 -5.28
C LEU A 107 11.45 -11.89 -4.33
N THR A 108 12.33 -10.97 -4.68
CA THR A 108 13.55 -10.64 -3.92
C THR A 108 13.65 -9.13 -3.73
N ALA A 109 14.55 -8.68 -2.85
CA ALA A 109 14.76 -7.25 -2.62
C ALA A 109 15.11 -6.46 -3.90
N ALA A 110 15.71 -7.10 -4.90
CA ALA A 110 16.00 -6.48 -6.19
C ALA A 110 14.74 -6.06 -6.96
N ASP A 111 13.61 -6.72 -6.72
CA ASP A 111 12.35 -6.49 -7.41
C ASP A 111 11.54 -5.32 -6.79
N PHE A 112 11.91 -4.89 -5.58
CA PHE A 112 11.17 -3.89 -4.81
C PHE A 112 10.98 -2.59 -5.57
N ASN A 113 12.03 -2.04 -6.18
CA ASN A 113 11.95 -0.74 -6.87
C ASN A 113 11.05 -0.78 -8.11
N THR A 114 10.87 -1.95 -8.73
CA THR A 114 9.89 -2.12 -9.82
C THR A 114 8.48 -2.09 -9.27
N MET A 115 8.21 -2.88 -8.21
CA MET A 115 6.90 -2.90 -7.54
C MET A 115 6.50 -1.54 -6.97
N ARG A 116 7.45 -0.84 -6.33
CA ARG A 116 7.22 0.46 -5.69
C ARG A 116 6.91 1.58 -6.67
N ARG A 117 7.47 1.53 -7.89
CA ARG A 117 7.23 2.54 -8.93
C ARG A 117 5.99 2.24 -9.76
N TYR A 118 5.50 1.01 -9.73
CA TYR A 118 4.30 0.62 -10.47
C TYR A 118 3.09 1.48 -10.05
N ARG A 119 2.70 2.38 -10.95
CA ARG A 119 1.53 3.27 -10.83
C ARG A 119 1.46 4.07 -9.54
N ASN A 120 2.61 4.35 -8.92
CA ASN A 120 2.66 4.96 -7.60
C ASN A 120 2.02 6.35 -7.51
N ALA A 121 2.10 7.12 -8.60
CA ALA A 121 1.47 8.43 -8.71
C ALA A 121 -0.06 8.35 -8.69
N GLU A 122 -0.64 7.19 -9.01
CA GLU A 122 -2.09 7.00 -9.15
C GLU A 122 -2.74 6.36 -7.92
N TRP A 123 -1.95 5.80 -7.00
CA TRP A 123 -2.44 5.01 -5.86
C TRP A 123 -3.52 5.74 -5.05
N ASN A 124 -3.25 6.98 -4.65
CA ASN A 124 -4.18 7.78 -3.85
C ASN A 124 -5.45 8.15 -4.64
N THR A 125 -5.29 8.55 -5.91
CA THR A 125 -6.42 8.95 -6.75
C THR A 125 -7.37 7.78 -6.99
N ILE A 126 -6.84 6.58 -7.27
CA ILE A 126 -7.67 5.39 -7.51
C ILE A 126 -8.31 4.90 -6.22
N ASP A 127 -7.62 4.94 -5.09
CA ASP A 127 -8.22 4.58 -3.79
C ASP A 127 -9.38 5.50 -3.43
N GLN A 128 -9.24 6.82 -3.64
CA GLN A 128 -10.31 7.79 -3.43
C GLN A 128 -11.51 7.54 -4.35
N ARG A 129 -11.26 7.33 -5.65
CA ARG A 129 -12.32 7.01 -6.62
C ARG A 129 -13.05 5.72 -6.25
N TYR A 130 -12.31 4.69 -5.84
CA TYR A 130 -12.90 3.42 -5.40
C TYR A 130 -13.72 3.58 -4.13
N ALA A 131 -13.26 4.39 -3.16
CA ALA A 131 -14.04 4.70 -1.97
C ALA A 131 -15.37 5.40 -2.31
N THR A 132 -15.37 6.34 -3.25
CA THR A 132 -16.60 6.97 -3.76
C THR A 132 -17.50 5.95 -4.43
N PHE A 133 -16.97 5.13 -5.33
CA PHE A 133 -17.71 4.04 -5.98
C PHE A 133 -18.38 3.11 -4.97
N ARG A 134 -17.66 2.69 -3.92
CA ARG A 134 -18.20 1.82 -2.86
C ARG A 134 -19.39 2.45 -2.13
N LYS A 135 -19.28 3.74 -1.82
CA LYS A 135 -20.35 4.49 -1.17
C LYS A 135 -21.59 4.62 -2.05
N GLU A 136 -21.39 4.93 -3.32
CA GLU A 136 -22.48 5.19 -4.26
C GLU A 136 -23.15 3.92 -4.79
N SER A 137 -22.37 2.88 -5.06
CA SER A 137 -22.82 1.68 -5.78
C SER A 137 -22.99 0.46 -4.88
N CYS A 138 -22.27 0.39 -3.76
CA CYS A 138 -22.24 -0.79 -2.89
C CYS A 138 -22.83 -0.53 -1.49
N GLY A 139 -23.33 0.68 -1.22
CA GLY A 139 -23.93 1.06 0.06
C GLY A 139 -22.99 0.94 1.26
N SER A 140 -21.66 0.99 1.04
CA SER A 140 -20.62 0.84 2.06
C SER A 140 -19.72 2.07 2.18
#